data_AF-A0A9D6QYT0-F1
#
_entry.id   AF-A0A9D6QYT0-F1
#
_cell.length_a   1.000
_cell.length_b   1.000
_cell.length_c   1.000
_cell.angle_alpha   90.00
_cell.angle_beta   90.00
_cell.angle_gamma   90.00
#
_symmetry.space_group_name_H-M   'P 1'
#
loop_
_entity.id
_entity.type
_entity.pdbx_description
1 polymer ?
#
loop_
_entity_poly.entity_id
_entity_poly.type
_entity_poly.pdbx_seq_one_letter_code
_entity_poly.pdbx_strand_id
1 'polypeptide(L)'
;MLEIRRRVRPTYDDEVRRFKLYHLYQESSEAFQIMVRLIDRFAALCAERGERPLVLIFPLEHTVDLMRQYHRCVYEPLARRLDERHIPHIDFGPILAREVYVRYYLNYNGHLSAAGNDRVAREVIHYVRR
;
A
#
# COMPACT_ATOMS: atom_id res chain seq x y z
N MET A 1 -28.68 36.43 -11.13
CA MET A 1 -27.86 35.36 -11.76
C MET A 1 -27.06 34.69 -10.66
N LEU A 2 -27.42 33.46 -10.27
CA LEU A 2 -26.58 32.65 -9.40
C LEU A 2 -25.53 31.94 -10.26
N GLU A 3 -24.27 32.36 -10.16
CA GLU A 3 -23.16 31.59 -10.70
C GLU A 3 -23.05 30.28 -9.92
N ILE A 4 -23.52 29.20 -10.54
CA ILE A 4 -23.22 27.84 -10.10
C ILE A 4 -21.72 27.65 -10.36
N ARG A 5 -20.88 27.94 -9.35
CA ARG A 5 -19.49 27.47 -9.32
C ARG A 5 -19.53 25.94 -9.38
N ARG A 6 -19.35 25.36 -10.57
CA ARG A 6 -19.08 23.93 -10.74
C ARG A 6 -17.84 23.62 -9.89
N ARG A 7 -18.04 23.00 -8.73
CA ARG A 7 -16.95 22.42 -7.95
C ARG A 7 -16.36 21.31 -8.81
N VAL A 8 -15.23 21.58 -9.46
CA VAL A 8 -14.43 20.55 -10.13
C VAL A 8 -14.03 19.56 -9.05
N ARG A 9 -14.49 18.31 -9.18
CA ARG A 9 -14.06 17.25 -8.26
C ARG A 9 -12.57 17.00 -8.50
N PRO A 10 -11.76 16.89 -7.43
CA PRO A 10 -10.33 16.63 -7.58
C PRO A 10 -10.11 15.28 -8.29
N THR A 11 -9.12 15.23 -9.17
CA THR A 11 -8.68 13.97 -9.80
C THR A 11 -7.83 13.17 -8.82
N TYR A 12 -7.57 11.89 -9.14
CA TYR A 12 -6.64 11.07 -8.37
C TYR A 12 -5.25 11.74 -8.27
N ASP A 13 -4.77 12.30 -9.38
CA ASP A 13 -3.44 12.93 -9.42
C ASP A 13 -3.41 14.21 -8.57
N ASP A 14 -4.52 14.97 -8.50
CA ASP A 14 -4.65 16.13 -7.61
C ASP A 14 -4.58 15.71 -6.13
N GLU A 15 -5.23 14.62 -5.76
CA GLU A 15 -5.21 14.11 -4.39
C GLU A 15 -3.84 13.52 -4.02
N VAL A 16 -3.23 12.73 -4.91
CA VAL A 16 -1.89 12.16 -4.71
C VAL A 16 -0.83 13.25 -4.51
N ARG A 17 -0.92 14.37 -5.25
CA ARG A 17 0.01 15.50 -5.12
C ARG A 17 -0.04 16.17 -3.75
N ARG A 18 -1.12 16.01 -2.98
CA ARG A 18 -1.21 16.52 -1.59
C ARG A 18 -0.28 15.78 -0.64
N PHE A 19 0.09 14.54 -0.96
CA PHE A 19 0.95 13.69 -0.15
C PHE A 19 2.38 13.70 -0.67
N LYS A 20 3.25 14.44 0.03
CA LYS A 20 4.62 14.76 -0.41
C LYS A 20 5.45 13.55 -0.83
N LEU A 21 5.22 12.36 -0.28
CA LEU A 21 6.08 11.20 -0.48
C LEU A 21 5.57 10.18 -1.51
N TYR A 22 4.37 10.37 -2.06
CA TYR A 22 3.80 9.38 -2.98
C TYR A 22 4.53 9.25 -4.31
N HIS A 23 5.20 10.32 -4.75
CA HIS A 23 6.04 10.28 -5.95
C HIS A 23 7.21 9.29 -5.84
N LEU A 24 7.60 8.89 -4.62
CA LEU A 24 8.67 7.91 -4.37
C LEU A 24 8.28 6.48 -4.76
N TYR A 25 7.00 6.22 -5.04
CA TYR A 25 6.52 4.93 -5.56
C TYR A 25 6.41 4.90 -7.08
N GLN A 26 6.75 6.00 -7.78
CA GLN A 26 6.84 5.99 -9.24
C GLN A 26 8.07 5.18 -9.67
N GLU A 27 7.94 4.34 -10.70
CA GLU A 27 9.02 3.45 -11.15
C GLU A 27 10.27 4.19 -11.64
N SER A 28 10.08 5.41 -12.14
CA SER A 28 11.16 6.29 -12.57
C SER A 28 11.91 6.93 -11.39
N SER A 29 11.37 6.88 -10.18
CA SER A 29 12.01 7.47 -9.02
C SER A 29 13.18 6.62 -8.54
N GLU A 30 14.28 7.28 -8.17
CA GLU A 30 15.46 6.61 -7.61
C GLU A 30 15.11 5.85 -6.31
N ALA A 31 14.25 6.44 -5.46
CA ALA A 31 13.79 5.80 -4.23
C ALA A 31 13.10 4.46 -4.48
N PHE A 32 12.24 4.38 -5.50
CA PHE A 32 11.60 3.12 -5.89
C PHE A 32 12.64 2.09 -6.33
N GLN A 33 13.59 2.49 -7.17
CA GLN A 33 14.64 1.58 -7.65
C GLN A 33 15.53 1.07 -6.51
N ILE A 34 15.88 1.93 -5.55
CA ILE A 34 16.63 1.55 -4.35
C ILE A 34 15.83 0.55 -3.52
N MET A 35 14.55 0.86 -3.24
CA MET A 35 13.67 -0.02 -2.46
C MET A 35 13.57 -1.42 -3.08
N VAL A 36 13.40 -1.51 -4.41
CA VAL A 36 13.36 -2.78 -5.13
C VAL A 36 14.68 -3.54 -5.00
N ARG A 37 15.82 -2.87 -5.16
CA ARG A 37 17.15 -3.50 -5.00
C ARG A 37 17.38 -4.02 -3.58
N LEU A 38 16.91 -3.30 -2.56
CA LEU A 38 17.00 -3.74 -1.16
C LEU A 38 16.15 -4.99 -0.92
N ILE A 39 14.93 -5.02 -1.46
CA ILE A 39 14.06 -6.20 -1.38
C ILE A 39 14.68 -7.39 -2.12
N ASP A 40 15.23 -7.18 -3.32
CA ASP A 40 15.92 -8.23 -4.09
C ASP A 40 17.08 -8.83 -3.27
N ARG A 41 17.88 -7.98 -2.62
CA ARG A 41 18.99 -8.46 -1.77
C ARG A 41 18.48 -9.20 -0.53
N PHE A 42 17.41 -8.71 0.09
CA PHE A 42 16.78 -9.38 1.24
C PHE A 42 16.26 -10.77 0.86
N ALA A 43 15.53 -10.88 -0.26
CA ALA A 43 14.99 -12.14 -0.74
C ALA A 43 16.10 -13.16 -1.07
N ALA A 44 17.19 -12.71 -1.71
CA ALA A 44 18.36 -13.54 -1.96
C ALA A 44 18.99 -14.05 -0.66
N LEU A 45 19.15 -13.17 0.35
CA LEU A 45 19.71 -13.56 1.65
C LEU A 45 18.83 -14.58 2.39
N CYS A 46 17.50 -14.43 2.35
CA CYS A 46 16.60 -15.43 2.91
C CYS A 46 16.78 -16.78 2.21
N ALA A 47 16.85 -16.80 0.87
CA ALA A 47 17.06 -18.03 0.11
C ALA A 47 18.41 -18.70 0.45
N GLU A 48 19.50 -17.93 0.57
CA GLU A 48 20.82 -18.42 1.01
C GLU A 48 20.76 -19.10 2.40
N ARG A 49 19.82 -18.69 3.25
CA ARG A 49 19.61 -19.22 4.61
C ARG A 49 18.53 -20.30 4.71
N GLY A 50 17.88 -20.67 3.60
CA GLY A 50 16.74 -21.58 3.62
C GLY A 50 15.48 -20.97 4.27
N GLU A 51 15.41 -19.64 4.34
CA GLU A 51 14.26 -18.87 4.84
C GLU A 51 13.32 -18.46 3.69
N ARG A 52 12.05 -18.21 4.01
CA ARG A 52 11.06 -17.70 3.05
C ARG A 52 10.80 -16.21 3.34
N PRO A 53 11.18 -15.29 2.44
CA PRO A 53 10.86 -13.88 2.63
C PRO A 53 9.35 -13.65 2.47
N LEU A 54 8.81 -12.67 3.20
CA LEU A 54 7.45 -12.18 3.02
C LEU A 54 7.44 -10.66 3.18
N VAL A 55 7.01 -9.94 2.14
CA VAL A 55 6.89 -8.47 2.15
C VAL A 55 5.46 -8.06 2.46
N LEU A 56 5.27 -7.20 3.45
CA LEU A 56 3.96 -6.68 3.84
C LEU A 56 3.85 -5.21 3.43
N ILE A 57 2.85 -4.86 2.62
CA ILE A 57 2.60 -3.49 2.16
C ILE A 57 1.42 -2.93 2.95
N PHE A 58 1.70 -1.94 3.80
CA PHE A 58 0.71 -1.30 4.66
C PHE A 58 0.24 0.02 4.06
N PRO A 59 -1.06 0.15 3.73
CA PRO A 59 -1.59 1.41 3.26
C PRO A 59 -1.82 2.37 4.43
N LEU A 60 -1.60 3.65 4.18
CA LEU A 60 -2.11 4.71 5.05
C LEU A 60 -3.63 4.81 4.86
N GLU A 61 -4.34 5.30 5.87
CA GLU A 61 -5.81 5.44 5.82
C GLU A 61 -6.28 6.19 4.57
N HIS A 62 -5.64 7.32 4.26
CA HIS A 62 -5.96 8.09 3.05
C HIS A 62 -5.59 7.37 1.75
N THR A 63 -4.64 6.43 1.75
CA THR A 63 -4.45 5.57 0.57
C THR A 63 -5.67 4.68 0.35
N VAL A 64 -6.23 4.14 1.43
CA VAL A 64 -7.46 3.33 1.34
C VAL A 64 -8.63 4.17 0.85
N ASP A 65 -8.74 5.45 1.29
CA ASP A 65 -9.70 6.41 0.73
C ASP A 65 -9.54 6.55 -0.79
N LEU A 66 -8.30 6.79 -1.27
CA LEU A 66 -8.01 6.94 -2.70
C LEU A 66 -8.37 5.69 -3.49
N MET A 67 -8.08 4.51 -2.97
CA MET A 67 -8.42 3.25 -3.61
C MET A 67 -9.93 3.06 -3.72
N ARG A 68 -10.70 3.42 -2.68
CA ARG A 68 -12.16 3.34 -2.71
C ARG A 68 -12.78 4.34 -3.67
N GLN A 69 -12.22 5.54 -3.75
CA GLN A 69 -12.78 6.62 -4.57
C GLN A 69 -12.40 6.51 -6.04
N TYR A 70 -11.16 6.11 -6.34
CA TYR A 70 -10.59 6.17 -7.69
C TYR A 70 -10.18 4.81 -8.26
N HIS A 71 -10.29 3.72 -7.48
CA HIS A 71 -9.85 2.38 -7.87
C HIS A 71 -8.38 2.30 -8.29
N ARG A 72 -7.53 3.16 -7.71
CA ARG A 72 -6.08 3.23 -7.96
C ARG A 72 -5.32 3.22 -6.64
N CYS A 73 -4.20 2.50 -6.60
CA CYS A 73 -3.34 2.41 -5.42
C CYS A 73 -1.95 2.97 -5.72
N VAL A 74 -1.43 3.84 -4.85
CA VAL A 74 -0.07 4.40 -5.01
C VAL A 74 1.03 3.36 -4.88
N TYR A 75 0.76 2.25 -4.19
CA TYR A 75 1.70 1.15 -3.97
C TYR A 75 1.63 0.07 -5.08
N GLU A 76 0.70 0.19 -6.03
CA GLU A 76 0.54 -0.77 -7.12
C GLU A 76 1.84 -1.04 -7.92
N PRO A 77 2.69 -0.04 -8.22
CA PRO A 77 3.97 -0.31 -8.87
C PRO A 77 4.88 -1.24 -8.05
N LEU A 78 4.86 -1.13 -6.72
CA LEU A 78 5.65 -2.01 -5.85
C LEU A 78 5.09 -3.43 -5.86
N ALA A 79 3.78 -3.60 -5.68
CA ALA A 79 3.14 -4.91 -5.70
C ALA A 79 3.41 -5.66 -7.02
N ARG A 80 3.20 -4.98 -8.16
CA ARG A 80 3.51 -5.54 -9.49
C ARG A 80 4.98 -5.95 -9.61
N ARG A 81 5.90 -5.14 -9.09
CA ARG A 81 7.34 -5.44 -9.15
C ARG A 81 7.70 -6.68 -8.34
N LEU A 82 7.03 -6.90 -7.20
CA LEU A 82 7.19 -8.10 -6.38
C LEU A 82 6.62 -9.34 -7.08
N ASP A 83 5.47 -9.21 -7.75
CA ASP A 83 4.88 -10.28 -8.58
C ASP A 83 5.82 -10.72 -9.71
N GLU A 84 6.37 -9.77 -10.47
CA GLU A 84 7.33 -10.01 -11.56
C GLU A 84 8.57 -10.78 -11.10
N ARG A 85 8.95 -10.62 -9.82
CA ARG A 85 10.11 -11.27 -9.20
C ARG A 85 9.77 -12.55 -8.45
N HIS A 86 8.49 -12.92 -8.42
CA HIS A 86 7.98 -14.02 -7.61
C HIS A 86 8.35 -13.89 -6.12
N ILE A 87 8.39 -12.65 -5.61
CA ILE A 87 8.64 -12.39 -4.18
C ILE A 87 7.30 -12.43 -3.44
N PRO A 88 7.14 -13.34 -2.45
CA PRO A 88 5.94 -13.42 -1.62
C PRO A 88 5.59 -12.08 -0.98
N HIS A 89 4.36 -11.62 -1.16
CA HIS A 89 3.89 -10.39 -0.54
C HIS A 89 2.40 -10.37 -0.24
N ILE A 90 2.00 -9.45 0.65
CA ILE A 90 0.60 -9.13 0.95
C ILE A 90 0.44 -7.62 0.82
N ASP A 91 -0.41 -7.19 -0.12
CA ASP A 91 -0.89 -5.81 -0.19
C ASP A 91 -2.18 -5.65 0.62
N PHE A 92 -2.10 -4.93 1.73
CA PHE A 92 -3.27 -4.67 2.57
C PHE A 92 -4.20 -3.60 1.98
N GLY A 93 -3.77 -2.81 0.99
CA GLY A 93 -4.59 -1.81 0.31
C GLY A 93 -5.91 -2.39 -0.20
N PRO A 94 -5.89 -3.36 -1.14
CA PRO A 94 -7.09 -3.97 -1.68
C PRO A 94 -7.95 -4.69 -0.63
N ILE A 95 -7.32 -5.25 0.40
CA ILE A 95 -8.01 -5.95 1.49
C ILE A 95 -8.83 -4.96 2.31
N LEU A 96 -8.20 -3.91 2.81
CA LEU A 96 -8.85 -2.92 3.67
C LEU A 96 -9.86 -2.06 2.90
N ALA A 97 -9.63 -1.78 1.62
CA ALA A 97 -10.55 -1.01 0.77
C ALA A 97 -11.93 -1.67 0.61
N ARG A 98 -12.03 -2.99 0.82
CA ARG A 98 -13.30 -3.76 0.76
C ARG A 98 -14.06 -3.79 2.09
N GLU A 99 -13.51 -3.18 3.14
CA GLU A 99 -14.03 -3.26 4.50
C GLU A 99 -14.37 -1.86 5.06
N VAL A 100 -14.95 -1.85 6.27
CA VAL A 100 -15.06 -0.63 7.08
C VAL A 100 -13.71 -0.39 7.79
N TYR A 101 -12.75 0.17 7.05
CA TYR A 101 -11.34 0.27 7.48
C TYR A 101 -11.06 1.39 8.49
N VAL A 102 -11.93 2.40 8.62
CA VAL A 102 -11.69 3.54 9.53
C VAL A 102 -11.39 3.05 10.96
N ARG A 103 -12.07 1.99 11.42
CA ARG A 103 -11.83 1.37 12.74
C ARG A 103 -10.45 0.72 12.91
N TYR A 104 -9.74 0.46 11.81
CA TYR A 104 -8.43 -0.18 11.79
C TYR A 104 -7.29 0.81 11.96
N TYR A 105 -7.55 2.11 11.93
CA TYR A 105 -6.54 3.14 12.11
C TYR A 105 -6.74 3.89 13.43
N LEU A 106 -5.66 4.43 13.98
CA LEU A 106 -5.69 5.43 15.03
C LEU A 106 -5.83 6.81 14.39
N ASN A 107 -6.79 7.62 14.85
CA ASN A 107 -7.30 8.85 14.21
C ASN A 107 -6.28 9.96 13.82
N TYR A 108 -4.96 9.80 14.02
CA TYR A 108 -4.02 10.93 13.92
C TYR A 108 -2.65 10.66 13.28
N ASN A 109 -2.24 9.43 13.02
CA ASN A 109 -0.87 9.17 12.58
C ASN A 109 -0.70 8.02 11.57
N GLY A 110 -1.80 7.43 11.09
CA GLY A 110 -1.75 6.31 10.14
C GLY A 110 -1.28 4.98 10.75
N HIS A 111 -1.10 4.91 12.07
CA HIS A 111 -0.86 3.63 12.75
C HIS A 111 -2.14 2.81 12.82
N LEU A 112 -1.99 1.50 12.79
CA LEU A 112 -3.09 0.57 12.98
C LEU A 112 -3.55 0.54 14.44
N SER A 113 -4.86 0.47 14.65
CA SER A 113 -5.48 0.19 15.94
C SER A 113 -5.27 -1.27 16.34
N ALA A 114 -5.64 -1.66 17.56
CA ALA A 114 -5.63 -3.06 17.96
C ALA A 114 -6.47 -3.94 17.01
N ALA A 115 -7.64 -3.44 16.58
CA ALA A 115 -8.48 -4.12 15.60
C ALA A 115 -7.81 -4.22 14.22
N GLY A 116 -7.06 -3.19 13.81
CA GLY A 116 -6.29 -3.20 12.57
C GLY A 116 -5.15 -4.22 12.61
N ASN A 117 -4.39 -4.27 13.70
CA ASN A 117 -3.32 -5.24 13.89
C ASN A 117 -3.85 -6.69 13.93
N ASP A 118 -4.97 -6.93 14.60
CA ASP A 118 -5.66 -8.23 14.61
C ASP A 118 -6.11 -8.64 13.20
N ARG A 119 -6.65 -7.70 12.41
CA ARG A 119 -7.03 -7.93 11.01
C ARG A 119 -5.83 -8.30 10.14
N VAL A 120 -4.71 -7.61 10.28
CA VAL A 120 -3.43 -7.89 9.60
C VAL A 120 -2.90 -9.26 10.00
N ALA A 121 -2.86 -9.55 11.30
CA ALA A 121 -2.35 -10.82 11.81
C ALA A 121 -3.13 -12.02 11.23
N ARG A 122 -4.46 -11.91 11.13
CA ARG A 122 -5.29 -12.94 10.47
C ARG A 122 -4.90 -13.20 9.02
N GLU A 123 -4.64 -12.17 8.23
CA GLU A 123 -4.20 -12.37 6.83
C GLU A 123 -2.82 -13.00 6.76
N VAL A 124 -1.89 -12.57 7.62
CA VAL A 124 -0.54 -13.15 7.66
C VAL A 124 -0.63 -14.63 8.04
N ILE A 125 -1.42 -14.98 9.06
CA ILE A 125 -1.65 -16.38 9.46
C ILE A 125 -2.27 -17.19 8.30
N HIS A 126 -3.27 -16.63 7.62
CA HIS A 126 -3.91 -17.27 6.48
C HIS A 126 -2.93 -17.51 5.33
N TYR A 127 -2.09 -16.52 5.03
CA TYR A 127 -1.05 -16.63 4.01
C TYR A 127 -0.02 -17.71 4.33
N VAL A 128 0.52 -17.71 5.56
CA VAL A 128 1.59 -18.63 5.98
C VAL A 128 1.12 -20.10 6.08
N ARG A 129 -0.18 -20.33 6.27
CA ARG A 129 -0.78 -21.67 6.34
C ARG A 129 -1.07 -22.31 4.98
N ARG A 130 -0.98 -21.54 3.88
CA ARG A 130 -1.10 -22.06 2.52
C ARG A 130 0.22 -22.65 2.06
#